data_AF-N8S9F0-F1
#
_entry.id   AF-N8S9F0-F1
#
_cell.length_a   1.000
_cell.length_b   1.000
_cell.length_c   1.000
_cell.angle_alpha   90.00
_cell.angle_beta   90.00
_cell.angle_gamma   90.00
#
_symmetry.space_group_name_H-M   'P 1'
#
loop_
_entity.id
_entity.type
_entity.pdbx_description
1 polymer ?
#
loop_
_entity_poly.entity_id
_entity_poly.type
_entity_poly.pdbx_seq_one_letter_code
_entity_poly.pdbx_strand_id
1 'polypeptide(L)' 'MNRNNNLTYGQWWKCEENVLITMLEDKKSINYIAEVLTRDYHGVRSKIEVLLRNGRLPESLVKKPKK' A
#
# COMPACT_ATOMS: atom_id res chain seq x y z
N MET A 1 5.20 9.26 -24.84
CA MET A 1 6.21 9.57 -23.80
C MET A 1 6.31 8.40 -22.84
N ASN A 2 7.54 8.02 -22.52
CA ASN A 2 8.01 6.73 -21.99
C ASN A 2 7.41 6.40 -20.61
N ARG A 3 6.72 5.25 -20.46
CA ARG A 3 6.20 4.76 -19.18
C ARG A 3 7.35 4.05 -18.47
N ASN A 4 7.94 4.71 -17.48
CA ASN A 4 9.08 4.21 -16.71
C ASN A 4 8.76 2.83 -16.08
N ASN A 5 9.47 1.80 -16.54
CA ASN A 5 9.46 0.43 -16.01
C ASN A 5 10.21 0.31 -14.66
N ASN A 6 10.10 1.30 -13.76
CA ASN A 6 10.74 1.29 -12.44
C ASN A 6 9.81 0.73 -11.34
N LEU A 7 8.88 -0.15 -11.72
CA LEU A 7 8.03 -0.81 -10.76
C LEU A 7 8.87 -1.87 -10.04
N THR A 8 8.96 -1.76 -8.72
CA THR A 8 9.64 -2.79 -7.93
C THR A 8 8.73 -4.02 -7.93
N TYR A 9 9.15 -5.09 -8.62
CA TYR A 9 8.46 -6.38 -8.64
C TYR A 9 9.16 -7.34 -7.68
N GLY A 10 8.39 -8.14 -6.93
CA GLY A 10 8.92 -9.12 -5.99
C GLY A 10 8.52 -8.88 -4.53
N GLN A 11 9.23 -9.53 -3.62
CA GLN A 11 8.92 -9.58 -2.19
C GLN A 11 8.86 -8.16 -1.58
N TRP A 12 7.94 -7.96 -0.65
CA TRP A 12 7.84 -6.71 0.10
C TRP A 12 8.87 -6.70 1.22
N TRP A 13 9.68 -5.65 1.26
CA TRP A 13 10.60 -5.43 2.36
C TRP A 13 9.83 -4.97 3.60
N LYS A 14 10.34 -5.33 4.78
CA LYS A 14 9.73 -4.89 6.06
C LYS A 14 9.64 -3.36 6.15
N CYS A 15 10.59 -2.63 5.57
CA CYS A 15 10.55 -1.17 5.52
C CYS A 15 9.40 -0.65 4.64
N GLU A 16 9.16 -1.25 3.45
CA GLU A 16 8.02 -0.89 2.61
C GLU A 16 6.68 -1.17 3.30
N GLU A 17 6.58 -2.29 4.04
CA GLU A 17 5.39 -2.59 4.84
C GLU A 17 5.14 -1.53 5.93
N ASN A 18 6.19 -1.11 6.65
CA ASN A 18 6.06 -0.09 7.69
C ASN A 18 5.63 1.25 7.08
N VAL A 19 6.23 1.67 5.96
CA VAL A 19 5.84 2.90 5.26
C VAL A 19 4.39 2.82 4.78
N LEU A 20 3.97 1.69 4.19
CA LEU A 20 2.58 1.46 3.81
C LEU A 20 1.63 1.65 5.00
N ILE A 21 1.92 1.02 6.14
CA ILE A 21 1.08 1.10 7.34
C ILE A 21 0.99 2.55 7.84
N THR A 22 2.13 3.22 8.03
CA THR A 22 2.16 4.62 8.50
C THR A 22 1.41 5.56 7.56
N MET A 23 1.55 5.38 6.25
CA MET A 23 0.81 6.21 5.29
C MET A 23 -0.70 5.92 5.30
N LEU A 24 -1.12 4.69 5.58
CA LEU A 24 -2.54 4.36 5.78
C LEU A 24 -3.09 4.97 7.08
N GLU A 25 -2.30 4.99 8.15
CA GLU A 25 -2.62 5.68 9.41
C GLU A 25 -2.80 7.19 9.19
N ASP A 26 -1.94 7.80 8.37
CA ASP A 26 -2.03 9.19 7.91
C ASP A 26 -3.16 9.44 6.89
N LYS A 27 -3.99 8.43 6.61
CA LYS A 27 -5.13 8.48 5.68
C LYS A 27 -4.72 8.89 4.26
N LYS A 28 -3.49 8.57 3.85
CA LYS A 28 -3.04 8.80 2.47
C LYS A 28 -3.80 7.89 1.51
N SER A 29 -3.96 8.35 0.27
CA SER A 29 -4.62 7.55 -0.76
C SER A 29 -3.71 6.43 -1.26
N ILE A 30 -4.29 5.30 -1.67
CA ILE A 30 -3.54 4.17 -2.23
C ILE A 30 -2.74 4.59 -3.47
N ASN A 31 -3.28 5.48 -4.31
CA ASN A 31 -2.57 6.02 -5.47
C ASN A 31 -1.27 6.72 -5.06
N TYR A 32 -1.34 7.59 -4.06
CA TYR A 32 -0.17 8.31 -3.55
C TYR A 32 0.84 7.38 -2.91
N ILE A 33 0.38 6.37 -2.16
CA ILE A 33 1.25 5.35 -1.57
C ILE A 33 1.97 4.54 -2.65
N ALA A 34 1.27 4.17 -3.72
CA ALA A 34 1.85 3.45 -4.85
C ALA A 34 2.97 4.25 -5.54
N GLU A 35 2.76 5.56 -5.72
CA GLU A 35 3.80 6.46 -6.25
C GLU A 35 5.02 6.54 -5.32
N VAL A 36 4.82 6.73 -4.01
CA VAL A 36 5.91 6.84 -3.02
C VAL A 36 6.70 5.54 -2.92
N LEU A 37 6.03 4.39 -2.92
CA LEU A 37 6.67 3.08 -2.85
C LEU A 37 7.21 2.61 -4.20
N THR A 38 7.02 3.37 -5.29
CA THR A 38 7.33 2.94 -6.66
C THR A 38 6.76 1.55 -6.98
N ARG A 39 5.56 1.28 -6.47
CA ARG A 39 4.80 0.04 -6.65
C ARG A 39 3.57 0.31 -7.49
N ASP A 40 3.02 -0.73 -8.07
CA ASP A 40 1.77 -0.62 -8.80
C ASP A 40 0.58 -0.57 -7.82
N TYR A 41 -0.50 0.10 -8.23
CA TYR A 41 -1.70 0.23 -7.41
C TYR A 41 -2.27 -1.14 -6.98
N HIS A 42 -2.25 -2.13 -7.88
CA HIS A 42 -2.77 -3.46 -7.59
C HIS A 42 -1.90 -4.19 -6.57
N GLY A 43 -0.58 -4.09 -6.68
CA GLY A 43 0.40 -4.64 -5.75
C GLY A 43 0.24 -4.06 -4.34
N VAL A 44 0.02 -2.75 -4.22
CA VAL A 44 -0.29 -2.12 -2.94
C VAL A 44 -1.61 -2.65 -2.38
N ARG A 45 -2.67 -2.72 -3.21
CA ARG A 45 -3.99 -3.23 -2.77
C ARG A 45 -3.93 -4.68 -2.31
N SER A 46 -3.30 -5.56 -3.09
CA SER A 46 -3.10 -6.96 -2.73
C SER A 46 -2.26 -7.08 -1.47
N LYS A 47 -1.26 -6.23 -1.27
CA LYS A 47 -0.48 -6.23 -0.03
C LYS A 47 -1.32 -5.83 1.18
N ILE A 48 -2.15 -4.80 1.06
CA ILE A 48 -3.10 -4.40 2.10
C ILE A 48 -3.99 -5.58 2.47
N GLU A 49 -4.56 -6.29 1.49
CA GLU A 49 -5.40 -7.47 1.74
C GLU A 49 -4.65 -8.59 2.47
N VAL A 50 -3.39 -8.85 2.12
CA VAL A 50 -2.52 -9.81 2.82
C VAL A 50 -2.27 -9.38 4.27
N LEU A 51 -1.98 -8.10 4.51
CA LEU A 51 -1.73 -7.58 5.86
C LEU A 51 -2.99 -7.62 6.74
N LEU A 52 -4.17 -7.35 6.16
CA LEU A 52 -5.47 -7.52 6.83
C LEU A 52 -5.70 -8.99 7.23
N ARG A 53 -5.51 -9.93 6.28
CA ARG A 53 -5.68 -11.37 6.55
C ARG A 53 -4.74 -11.89 7.63
N ASN A 54 -3.52 -11.35 7.70
CA ASN A 54 -2.52 -11.73 8.69
C ASN A 54 -2.69 -11.00 10.03
N GLY A 55 -3.71 -10.14 10.18
CA GLY A 55 -3.95 -9.36 11.41
C GLY A 55 -2.89 -8.29 11.69
N ARG A 56 -2.06 -7.92 10.71
CA ARG A 56 -0.99 -6.91 10.85
C ARG A 56 -1.46 -5.49 10.50
N LEU A 57 -2.65 -5.38 9.93
CA LEU A 57 -3.31 -4.10 9.63
C LEU A 57 -4.77 -4.18 10.10
N PRO A 58 -5.28 -3.16 10.83
CA PRO A 58 -6.69 -3.11 11.20
C PRO A 58 -7.58 -2.64 10.02
N GLU A 59 -8.77 -3.23 9.88
CA GLU A 59 -9.72 -2.89 8.80
C GLU A 59 -10.17 -1.43 8.82
N SER A 60 -10.14 -0.77 9.98
CA SER A 60 -10.51 0.63 10.17
C SER A 60 -9.65 1.62 9.39
N LEU A 61 -8.40 1.25 9.06
CA LEU A 61 -7.50 2.09 8.28
C LEU A 61 -7.75 2.03 6.77
N VAL A 62 -8.43 0.99 6.31
CA VAL A 62 -8.68 0.76 4.87
C VAL A 62 -10.11 1.12 4.48
N LYS A 63 -11.07 0.87 5.38
CA LYS A 63 -12.46 1.25 5.16
C LYS A 63 -12.61 2.74 5.42
N LYS A 64 -12.79 3.53 4.35
CA LYS A 64 -13.29 4.91 4.48
C LYS A 64 -14.56 4.86 5.34
N PRO A 65 -14.74 5.79 6.30
CA PRO A 65 -16.01 5.90 6.99
C PRO A 65 -17.10 6.06 5.93
N LYS A 66 -18.08 5.13 5.93
CA LYS A 66 -19.33 5.31 5.20
C LYS A 66 -19.94 6.58 5.78
N LYS A 67 -19.90 7.66 5.02
CA LYS A 67 -20.64 8.88 5.30
C LYS A 67 -22.10 8.67 4.91
#